data_AF-A0A1W1XVX4-F1
#
_entry.id   AF-A0A1W1XVX4-F1
#
_cell.length_a   1.000
_cell.length_b   1.000
_cell.length_c   1.000
_cell.angle_alpha   90.00
_cell.angle_beta   90.00
_cell.angle_gamma   90.00
#
_symmetry.space_group_name_H-M   'P 1'
#
loop_
_entity.id
_entity.type
_entity.pdbx_description
1 polymer ?
#
loop_
_entity_poly.entity_id
_entity_poly.type
_entity_poly.pdbx_seq_one_letter_code
_entity_poly.pdbx_strand_id
1 'polypeptide(L)' 'MSEKNLPKRWSAKRKQEVVLRLLKGESLDSLSRETAQPASVLARWREEFLEGGMAALKRRTPLCQ' A
#
# COMPACT_ATOMS: atom_id res chain seq x y z
N MET A 1 24.68 -10.67 6.83
CA MET A 1 24.99 -9.24 6.60
C MET A 1 23.68 -8.51 6.41
N SER A 2 23.14 -7.94 7.49
CA SER A 2 21.88 -7.18 7.50
C SER A 2 22.21 -5.71 7.54
N GLU A 3 22.31 -5.10 6.36
CA GLU A 3 22.63 -3.68 6.24
C GLU A 3 21.33 -2.87 6.27
N LYS A 4 21.19 -2.15 7.38
CA LYS A 4 20.13 -1.18 7.66
C LYS A 4 20.04 -0.17 6.51
N ASN A 5 18.94 -0.17 5.74
CA ASN A 5 18.62 0.94 4.86
C ASN A 5 17.53 1.79 5.53
N LEU A 6 17.94 2.94 6.07
CA LEU A 6 17.06 3.94 6.68
C LEU A 6 15.84 4.17 5.77
N PRO A 7 14.60 4.11 6.28
CA PRO A 7 13.42 4.10 5.43
C PRO A 7 13.35 5.42 4.68
N LYS A 8 13.68 5.39 3.38
CA LYS A 8 13.31 6.44 2.43
C LYS A 8 11.80 6.61 2.59
N ARG A 9 11.39 7.70 3.24
CA ARG A 9 10.03 7.84 3.77
C ARG A 9 9.05 7.83 2.60
N TRP A 10 8.38 6.69 2.39
CA TRP A 10 7.31 6.60 1.42
C TRP A 10 6.11 7.36 1.95
N SER A 11 5.70 8.41 1.23
CA SER A 11 4.47 9.12 1.57
C SER A 11 3.27 8.18 1.40
N ALA A 12 2.24 8.38 2.23
CA ALA A 12 1.00 7.61 2.14
C ALA A 12 0.40 7.68 0.71
N LYS A 13 0.46 8.86 0.08
CA LYS A 13 0.01 9.08 -1.30
C LYS A 13 0.74 8.17 -2.31
N ARG A 14 2.07 8.04 -2.18
CA ARG A 14 2.86 7.22 -3.10
C ARG A 14 2.63 5.73 -2.88
N LYS A 15 2.43 5.29 -1.63
CA LYS A 15 2.00 3.89 -1.35
C LYS A 15 0.62 3.60 -1.95
N GLN A 16 -0.33 4.53 -1.81
CA GLN A 16 -1.67 4.40 -2.36
C GLN A 16 -1.64 4.25 -3.89
N GLU A 17 -0.84 5.04 -4.59
CA GLU A 17 -0.71 4.94 -6.05
C GLU A 17 -0.22 3.55 -6.50
N VAL A 18 0.77 3.00 -5.81
CA VAL A 18 1.28 1.64 -6.08
C VAL A 18 0.21 0.58 -5.83
N VAL A 19 -0.53 0.68 -4.73
CA VAL A 19 -1.64 -0.24 -4.42
C VAL A 19 -2.76 -0.13 -5.45
N LEU A 20 -3.11 1.08 -5.90
CA LEU A 20 -4.11 1.27 -6.94
C LEU A 20 -3.69 0.63 -8.27
N ARG A 21 -2.40 0.69 -8.63
CA ARG A 21 -1.89 -0.03 -9.80
C ARG A 21 -1.98 -1.54 -9.63
N LEU A 22 -1.65 -2.08 -8.46
CA LEU A 22 -1.84 -3.50 -8.14
C LEU A 22 -3.31 -3.93 -8.28
N LEU A 23 -4.24 -3.11 -7.81
CA LEU A 23 -5.68 -3.40 -7.93
C LEU A 23 -6.21 -3.29 -9.37
N LYS A 24 -5.54 -2.52 -10.24
CA LYS A 24 -5.86 -2.46 -11.69
C LYS A 24 -5.36 -3.69 -12.46
N GLY A 25 -4.62 -4.60 -11.83
CA GLY A 25 -4.09 -5.82 -12.47
C GLY A 25 -2.62 -5.73 -12.88
N GLU A 26 -1.89 -4.69 -12.48
CA GLU A 26 -0.43 -4.65 -12.64
C GLU A 26 0.25 -5.72 -11.79
N SER A 27 1.34 -6.30 -12.31
CA SER A 27 2.05 -7.39 -11.63
C SER A 27 2.89 -6.88 -10.46
N LEU A 28 2.97 -7.68 -9.38
CA LEU A 28 3.84 -7.40 -8.23
C LEU A 28 5.32 -7.33 -8.63
N ASP A 29 5.75 -8.11 -9.62
CA ASP A 29 7.14 -8.14 -10.09
C ASP A 29 7.51 -6.86 -10.83
N SER A 30 6.63 -6.38 -11.72
CA SER A 30 6.81 -5.11 -12.43
C SER A 30 6.93 -3.93 -11.46
N LEU A 31 6.01 -3.85 -10.50
CA LEU A 31 6.02 -2.77 -9.50
C LEU A 31 7.17 -2.91 -8.51
N SER A 32 7.61 -4.13 -8.19
CA SER A 32 8.79 -4.38 -7.35
C SER A 32 10.06 -3.80 -7.98
N ARG A 33 10.25 -4.03 -9.29
CA ARG A 33 11.38 -3.47 -10.05
C ARG A 33 11.34 -1.96 -10.14
N GLU A 34 10.16 -1.38 -10.40
CA GLU A 34 9.98 0.07 -10.53
C GLU A 34 10.21 0.79 -9.19
N THR A 35 9.68 0.24 -8.09
CA THR A 35 9.73 0.87 -6.77
C THR A 35 10.96 0.48 -5.95
N ALA A 36 11.74 -0.49 -6.44
CA ALA A 36 12.82 -1.17 -5.72
C ALA A 36 12.36 -1.70 -4.34
N GLN A 37 11.08 -2.04 -4.19
CA GLN A 37 10.53 -2.66 -2.99
C GLN A 37 10.29 -4.15 -3.24
N PRO A 38 10.53 -5.02 -2.26
CA PRO A 38 10.24 -6.43 -2.42
C PRO A 38 8.74 -6.67 -2.57
N ALA A 39 8.36 -7.66 -3.38
CA ALA A 39 6.97 -8.03 -3.63
C ALA A 39 6.19 -8.33 -2.34
N SER A 40 6.84 -8.86 -1.31
CA SER A 40 6.24 -9.10 0.01
C SER A 40 5.80 -7.80 0.72
N VAL A 41 6.57 -6.72 0.58
CA VAL A 41 6.22 -5.40 1.13
C VAL A 41 5.06 -4.78 0.35
N LEU A 42 5.05 -4.96 -0.97
CA LEU A 42 3.94 -4.50 -1.83
C LEU A 42 2.63 -5.25 -1.54
N ALA A 43 2.71 -6.57 -1.34
CA ALA A 43 1.57 -7.38 -0.92
C ALA A 43 1.02 -6.91 0.43
N ARG A 44 1.90 -6.67 1.41
CA ARG A 44 1.51 -6.13 2.70
C ARG A 44 0.80 -4.77 2.60
N TRP A 45 1.29 -3.85 1.77
CA TRP A 45 0.60 -2.56 1.58
C TRP A 45 -0.80 -2.71 0.97
N ARG A 46 -0.97 -3.68 0.06
CA ARG A 46 -2.29 -4.01 -0.49
C ARG A 46 -3.24 -4.50 0.60
N GLU A 47 -2.78 -5.39 1.47
CA GLU A 47 -3.57 -5.90 2.60
C GLU A 47 -3.95 -4.78 3.59
N GLU A 48 -2.97 -3.99 4.04
CA GLU A 48 -3.20 -2.85 4.95
C GLU A 48 -4.17 -1.82 4.34
N PHE A 49 -4.11 -1.58 3.03
CA PHE A 49 -5.04 -0.69 2.33
C PHE A 49 -6.47 -1.25 2.28
N LEU A 50 -6.63 -2.54 2.00
CA LEU A 50 -7.94 -3.19 1.96
C LEU A 50 -8.58 -3.26 3.35
N GLU A 51 -7.79 -3.55 4.38
CA GLU A 51 -8.25 -3.53 5.78
C GLU A 51 -8.68 -2.12 6.20
N GLY A 52 -7.85 -1.11 5.93
CA GLY A 52 -8.18 0.29 6.20
C GLY A 52 -9.40 0.80 5.42
N GLY A 53 -9.53 0.40 4.16
CA GLY A 53 -10.69 0.68 3.32
C GLY A 53 -11.96 0.01 3.86
N MET A 54 -11.88 -1.25 4.29
CA MET A 54 -13.00 -1.95 4.91
C MET A 54 -13.41 -1.28 6.24
N ALA A 55 -12.44 -0.91 7.08
CA ALA A 55 -12.70 -0.16 8.31
C ALA A 55 -13.37 1.19 7.99
N ALA A 56 -12.95 1.87 6.92
CA ALA A 56 -13.57 3.10 6.48
C ALA A 56 -15.01 2.92 6.00
N LEU A 57 -15.33 1.83 5.29
CA LEU A 57 -16.68 1.49 4.85
C LEU A 57 -17.59 1.08 6.03
N LYS A 58 -17.03 0.43 7.06
CA LYS A 58 -17.76 0.10 8.30
C LYS A 58 -18.12 1.33 9.13
N ARG A 59 -17.39 2.44 8.98
CA ARG A 59 -17.79 3.71 9.59
C ARG A 59 -19.06 4.19 8.91
N ARG A 60 -20.21 3.93 9.53
CA ARG A 60 -21.41 4.71 9.27
C ARG A 60 -21.09 6.16 9.65
N THR A 61 -21.19 7.07 8.69
CA THR A 61 -21.23 8.51 8.97
C THR A 61 -22.11 8.71 10.20
N PRO A 62 -21.61 9.30 11.31
CA PRO A 62 -22.52 9.72 12.35
C PRO A 62 -23.48 10.71 11.70
N LEU A 63 -24.76 10.35 11.64
CA LEU A 63 -25.79 11.34 11.41
C LEU A 63 -25.66 12.34 12.56
N CYS A 64 -25.55 13.62 12.21
CA CYS A 64 -25.27 14.80 13.04
C CYS A 64 -23.77 15.20 13.12
N GLN A 65 -23.39 16.09 12.21
CA GLN A 65 -22.56 17.25 12.51
C GLN A 65 -23.45 18.49 12.39
#